data_AF-A0A6L4Y7P3-F1
#
_entry.id   AF-A0A6L4Y7P3-F1
#
_cell.length_a   1.000
_cell.length_b   1.000
_cell.length_c   1.000
_cell.angle_alpha   90.00
_cell.angle_beta   90.00
_cell.angle_gamma   90.00
#
_symmetry.space_group_name_H-M   'P 1'
#
loop_
_entity.id
_entity.type
_entity.pdbx_description
1 polymer ?
#
loop_
_entity_poly.entity_id
_entity_poly.type
_entity_poly.pdbx_seq_one_letter_code
_entity_poly.pdbx_strand_id
1 'polypeptide(L)' 'MRMNVVVDDDLMEAALKASGLKTKKDAIEEGLKLLVQVKRQKEIKRFRGKLKWSGNLDEMRLDK' A
#
# COMPACT_ATOMS: atom_id res chain seq x y z
N MET A 1 16.22 -16.29 -3.96
CA MET A 1 15.98 -16.75 -5.34
C MET A 1 16.52 -15.70 -6.29
N ARG A 2 17.33 -16.07 -7.30
CA ARG A 2 17.75 -15.15 -8.37
C ARG A 2 16.82 -15.35 -9.56
N MET A 3 16.39 -14.26 -10.18
CA MET A 3 15.51 -14.28 -11.35
C MET A 3 15.87 -13.10 -12.25
N ASN A 4 15.85 -13.31 -13.56
CA ASN A 4 15.99 -12.25 -14.55
C ASN A 4 14.60 -11.77 -14.93
N VAL A 5 14.34 -10.47 -14.77
CA VAL A 5 13.07 -9.82 -15.08
C VAL A 5 13.32 -8.57 -15.88
N VAL A 6 12.51 -8.35 -16.91
CA VAL A 6 12.49 -7.11 -17.67
C VAL A 6 11.55 -6.14 -16.97
N VAL A 7 12.06 -4.97 -16.60
CA VAL A 7 11.30 -3.91 -15.94
C VAL A 7 11.62 -2.61 -16.67
N ASP A 8 10.61 -1.78 -16.83
CA ASP A 8 10.75 -0.42 -17.36
C ASP A 8 11.72 0.40 -16.50
N ASP A 9 12.68 1.08 -17.15
CA ASP A 9 13.75 1.80 -16.44
C ASP A 9 13.24 3.09 -15.77
N ASP A 10 12.29 3.80 -16.38
CA ASP A 10 11.70 5.01 -15.81
C ASP A 10 10.90 4.66 -14.54
N LEU A 11 10.17 3.54 -14.58
CA LEU A 11 9.47 3.00 -13.41
C LEU A 11 10.46 2.66 -12.28
N MET A 12 11.59 2.04 -12.62
CA MET A 12 12.60 1.67 -11.62
C MET A 12 13.25 2.90 -11.00
N GLU A 13 13.57 3.92 -11.80
CA GLU A 13 14.12 5.18 -11.31
C GLU A 13 13.13 5.90 -10.39
N ALA A 14 11.85 5.99 -10.80
CA ALA A 14 10.79 6.55 -9.97
C ALA A 14 10.64 5.79 -8.63
N ALA A 15 10.72 4.45 -8.66
CA ALA A 15 10.65 3.63 -7.47
C ALA A 15 11.84 3.85 -6.52
N LEU A 16 13.07 3.93 -7.05
CA LEU A 16 14.27 4.20 -6.24
C LEU A 16 14.22 5.60 -5.63
N LYS A 17 13.80 6.61 -6.40
CA LYS A 17 13.65 7.98 -5.92
C LYS A 17 12.59 8.11 -4.84
N ALA A 18 11.44 7.45 -5.01
CA ALA A 18 10.35 7.49 -4.06
C ALA A 18 10.64 6.71 -2.77
N SER A 19 11.35 5.58 -2.87
CA SER A 19 11.68 4.72 -1.73
C SER A 19 12.96 5.11 -1.00
N GLY A 20 13.86 5.87 -1.64
CA GLY A 20 15.20 6.19 -1.12
C GLY A 20 16.15 4.99 -1.09
N LEU A 21 15.78 3.88 -1.74
CA LEU A 21 16.56 2.65 -1.78
C LEU A 21 17.71 2.74 -2.78
N LYS A 22 18.80 2.03 -2.47
CA LYS A 22 20.04 2.08 -3.27
C LYS A 22 20.06 1.05 -4.39
N THR A 23 19.30 -0.04 -4.28
CA THR A 23 19.39 -1.15 -5.24
C THR A 23 18.05 -1.45 -5.88
N LYS A 24 18.08 -1.81 -7.18
CA LYS A 24 16.89 -2.27 -7.93
C LYS A 24 16.23 -3.46 -7.23
N LYS A 25 17.03 -4.37 -6.64
CA LYS A 25 16.52 -5.55 -5.92
C LYS A 25 15.67 -5.14 -4.72
N ASP A 26 16.16 -4.24 -3.88
CA ASP A 26 15.45 -3.83 -2.66
C ASP A 26 14.15 -3.10 -3.03
N ALA A 27 14.18 -2.24 -4.05
CA ALA A 27 12.98 -1.56 -4.56
C ALA A 27 11.93 -2.54 -5.08
N ILE A 28 12.34 -3.59 -5.81
CA ILE A 28 11.44 -4.65 -6.27
C ILE A 28 10.85 -5.41 -5.08
N GLU A 29 11.68 -5.77 -4.09
CA GLU A 29 11.22 -6.52 -2.92
C GLU A 29 10.20 -5.72 -2.10
N GLU A 30 10.48 -4.45 -1.82
CA GLU A 30 9.55 -3.56 -1.12
C GLU A 30 8.27 -3.31 -1.94
N GLY A 31 8.37 -3.17 -3.26
CA GLY A 31 7.21 -3.07 -4.14
C GLY A 31 6.29 -4.30 -4.06
N LEU A 32 6.88 -5.50 -4.02
CA LEU A 32 6.13 -6.75 -3.87
C LEU A 32 5.48 -6.87 -2.48
N LYS A 33 6.19 -6.50 -1.41
CA LYS A 33 5.62 -6.47 -0.05
C LYS A 33 4.43 -5.51 0.02
N LEU A 34 4.59 -4.30 -0.53
CA LEU A 34 3.52 -3.29 -0.57
C LEU A 34 2.30 -3.79 -1.35
N LEU A 35 2.51 -4.43 -2.51
CA LEU A 35 1.42 -5.01 -3.29
C LEU A 35 0.59 -6.00 -2.47
N VAL A 36 1.26 -6.94 -1.78
CA VAL A 36 0.59 -7.92 -0.91
C VAL A 36 -0.15 -7.22 0.22
N GLN A 37 0.46 -6.24 0.87
CA GLN A 37 -0.15 -5.47 1.95
C GLN A 37 -1.42 -4.74 1.48
N VAL A 38 -1.36 -4.03 0.35
CA VAL A 38 -2.50 -3.29 -0.20
C VAL A 38 -3.64 -4.24 -0.56
N LYS A 39 -3.33 -5.41 -1.13
CA LYS A 39 -4.35 -6.43 -1.43
C LYS A 39 -5.01 -6.97 -0.16
N ARG A 40 -4.24 -7.22 0.90
CA ARG A 40 -4.79 -7.62 2.22
C ARG A 40 -5.70 -6.54 2.79
N GLN A 41 -5.28 -5.27 2.74
CA GLN A 41 -6.11 -4.15 3.21
C GLN A 41 -7.41 -3.99 2.40
N LYS A 42 -7.38 -4.29 1.10
CA LYS A 42 -8.58 -4.26 0.25
C LYS A 42 -9.67 -5.22 0.75
N GLU A 43 -9.31 -6.32 1.39
CA GLU A 43 -10.26 -7.28 1.97
C GLU A 43 -11.13 -6.65 3.07
N ILE A 44 -10.61 -5.65 3.78
CA ILE A 44 -11.39 -4.90 4.79
C ILE A 44 -12.63 -4.26 4.15
N LYS A 45 -12.56 -3.87 2.87
CA LYS A 45 -13.70 -3.28 2.15
C LYS A 45 -14.92 -4.22 2.08
N ARG A 46 -14.73 -5.54 2.23
CA ARG A 46 -15.84 -6.53 2.25
C ARG A 46 -16.74 -6.40 3.49
N PHE A 47 -16.28 -5.71 4.52
CA PHE A 47 -17.02 -5.47 5.77
C PHE A 47 -17.79 -4.14 5.77
N ARG A 48 -17.70 -3.33 4.70
CA ARG A 48 -18.49 -2.09 4.56
C ARG A 48 -19.98 -2.39 4.69
N GLY A 49 -20.66 -1.65 5.57
CA GLY A 49 -22.09 -1.82 5.85
C GLY A 49 -22.46 -3.10 6.63
N LYS A 50 -21.49 -3.95 6.98
CA LYS A 50 -21.73 -5.20 7.73
C LYS A 50 -21.37 -5.11 9.20
N LEU A 51 -20.44 -4.22 9.55
CA LEU A 51 -20.03 -4.01 10.94
C LEU A 51 -21.00 -3.08 11.63
N LYS A 52 -21.41 -3.44 12.85
CA LYS A 52 -22.13 -2.52 13.72
C LYS A 52 -21.14 -1.47 14.22
N TRP A 53 -21.38 -0.21 13.87
CA TRP A 53 -20.64 0.92 14.40
C TRP A 53 -21.39 1.49 15.61
N SER A 54 -20.68 1.78 16.69
CA SER A 54 -21.21 2.40 17.90
C SER A 54 -20.53 3.75 18.13
N GLY A 55 -21.30 4.83 18.05
CA GLY A 55 -20.86 6.21 18.26
C GLY A 55 -21.95 7.19 17.83
N ASN A 56 -21.80 8.46 18.20
CA ASN A 56 -22.65 9.55 17.72
C ASN A 56 -21.85 10.40 16.73
N LEU A 57 -22.24 10.37 15.47
CA LEU A 57 -21.52 11.04 14.40
C LEU A 57 -21.63 12.57 14.49
N ASP A 58 -22.74 13.07 15.03
CA ASP A 58 -22.97 14.50 15.19
C ASP A 58 -22.11 15.06 16.33
N GLU A 59 -22.00 14.34 17.45
CA GLU A 59 -21.09 14.72 18.56
C GLU A 59 -19.62 14.78 18.11
N MET A 60 -19.17 13.84 17.28
CA MET A 60 -17.79 13.79 16.78
C MET A 60 -17.42 14.93 15.82
N ARG A 61 -18.40 15.69 15.32
CA ARG A 61 -18.21 16.80 14.37
C ARG A 61 -18.36 18.17 15.00
N LEU A 62 -18.69 18.22 16.30
CA LEU A 62 -18.95 19.45 17.04
C LEU A 62 -17.71 20.02 17.74
N ASP A 63 -16.52 19.53 17.39
CA ASP A 63 -15.24 20.14 17.74
C ASP A 63 -15.01 21.45 16.96
N LYS A 64 -15.63 22.53 17.45
CA LYS A 64 -15.29 23.92 17.16
C LYS A 64 -14.74 24.61 18.39
#